data_AF-A0A8J4WHX8-F1
#
_entry.id   AF-A0A8J4WHX8-F1
#
_cell.length_a   1.000
_cell.length_b   1.000
_cell.length_c   1.000
_cell.angle_alpha   90.00
_cell.angle_beta   90.00
_cell.angle_gamma   90.00
#
_symmetry.space_group_name_H-M   'P 1'
#
loop_
_entity.id
_entity.type
_entity.pdbx_description
1 polymer ?
#
loop_
_entity_poly.entity_id
_entity_poly.type
_entity_poly.pdbx_seq_one_letter_code
_entity_poly.pdbx_strand_id
1 'polypeptide(L)'
;QQGVQQRSLFYINSTTTNLNLSFSGACGITAQSLKLWWWPSGSTVSWNLSFEFKNLSSGHFRLELVEFNYTLTERLFPDTNDTTLHRVYRNASYFTCPLGRYFKCMAKQTNALTKVPSVPDTIIQPEVYLTISNQKVEAFRSSEALDFVGSAYECSADYVPNKIVPIVVGIALGCMIIVALITFIIGSRRRQAGYHEL
;
A
#
# COMPACT_ATOMS: atom_id res chain seq x y z
N GLN A 1 -28.19 -6.78 24.94
CA GLN A 1 -27.65 -7.71 23.93
C GLN A 1 -26.45 -7.02 23.31
N GLN A 2 -25.23 -7.48 23.59
CA GLN A 2 -24.02 -6.94 22.99
C GLN A 2 -24.01 -7.35 21.52
N GLY A 3 -24.24 -6.38 20.62
CA GLY A 3 -24.26 -6.63 19.18
C GLY A 3 -22.90 -7.17 18.75
N VAL A 4 -22.88 -8.39 18.22
CA VAL A 4 -21.67 -8.96 17.64
C VAL A 4 -21.34 -8.11 16.41
N GLN A 5 -20.20 -7.41 16.43
CA GLN A 5 -19.76 -6.61 15.30
C GLN A 5 -19.41 -7.55 14.14
N GLN A 6 -20.32 -7.66 13.18
CA GLN A 6 -20.13 -8.54 12.04
C GLN A 6 -19.19 -7.91 11.01
N ARG A 7 -18.14 -8.64 10.64
CA ARG A 7 -17.15 -8.22 9.66
C ARG A 7 -17.08 -9.21 8.50
N SER A 8 -17.31 -8.70 7.29
CA SER A 8 -17.18 -9.48 6.05
C SER A 8 -15.92 -9.03 5.31
N LEU A 9 -15.08 -9.99 4.90
CA LEU A 9 -13.86 -9.73 4.13
C LEU A 9 -14.05 -10.24 2.70
N PHE A 10 -13.72 -9.38 1.74
CA PHE A 10 -13.76 -9.68 0.32
C PHE A 10 -12.38 -9.54 -0.28
N TYR A 11 -11.97 -10.53 -1.06
CA TYR A 11 -10.66 -10.56 -1.72
C TYR A 11 -10.85 -10.48 -3.23
N ILE A 12 -10.09 -9.59 -3.86
CA ILE A 12 -9.92 -9.52 -5.30
C ILE A 12 -8.47 -9.84 -5.57
N ASN A 13 -8.18 -11.08 -5.96
CA ASN A 13 -6.84 -11.53 -6.31
C ASN A 13 -6.89 -12.49 -7.51
N SER A 14 -5.74 -12.74 -8.13
CA SER A 14 -5.61 -13.63 -9.29
C SER A 14 -5.94 -15.10 -8.99
N THR A 15 -5.95 -15.51 -7.71
CA THR A 15 -6.26 -16.89 -7.31
C THR A 15 -7.74 -17.09 -6.96
N THR A 16 -8.56 -16.03 -6.97
CA THR A 16 -10.01 -16.10 -6.72
C THR A 16 -10.71 -16.49 -8.02
N THR A 17 -10.76 -17.79 -8.29
CA THR A 17 -11.29 -18.37 -9.54
C THR A 17 -12.78 -18.13 -9.80
N ASN A 18 -13.54 -17.69 -8.79
CA ASN A 18 -14.99 -17.46 -8.88
C ASN A 18 -15.40 -15.98 -8.97
N LEU A 19 -14.44 -15.05 -9.05
CA LEU A 19 -14.78 -13.63 -9.23
C LEU A 19 -14.86 -13.33 -10.74
N ASN A 20 -16.06 -13.15 -11.27
CA ASN A 20 -16.24 -12.60 -12.61
C ASN A 20 -15.90 -11.09 -12.57
N LEU A 21 -14.61 -10.79 -12.57
CA LEU A 21 -14.07 -9.44 -12.51
C LEU A 21 -14.00 -8.86 -13.91
N SER A 22 -14.68 -7.74 -14.10
CA SER A 22 -14.61 -6.95 -15.32
C SER A 22 -14.04 -5.57 -15.02
N PHE A 23 -13.40 -4.97 -16.02
CA PHE A 23 -12.75 -3.67 -15.86
C PHE A 23 -12.92 -2.79 -17.09
N SER A 24 -12.85 -1.48 -16.87
CA SER A 24 -12.84 -0.45 -17.90
C SER A 24 -11.99 0.70 -17.41
N GLY A 25 -11.49 1.52 -18.33
CA GLY A 25 -10.80 2.74 -17.97
C GLY A 25 -11.08 3.85 -18.97
N ALA A 26 -10.83 5.08 -18.54
CA ALA A 26 -10.84 6.24 -19.41
C ALA A 26 -9.50 6.98 -19.29
N CYS A 27 -8.92 7.32 -20.44
CA CYS A 27 -7.67 8.04 -20.52
C CYS A 27 -7.95 9.48 -20.94
N GLY A 28 -7.64 10.43 -20.05
CA GLY A 28 -7.61 11.86 -20.35
C GLY A 28 -6.25 12.48 -20.04
N ILE A 29 -6.10 13.75 -20.38
CA ILE A 29 -4.87 14.53 -20.16
C ILE A 29 -4.75 15.05 -18.71
N THR A 30 -5.88 15.37 -18.08
CA THR A 30 -5.96 15.91 -16.71
C THR A 30 -6.35 14.85 -15.69
N ALA A 31 -7.19 13.91 -16.09
CA ALA A 31 -7.68 12.82 -15.27
C ALA A 31 -7.72 11.51 -16.05
N GLN A 32 -7.47 10.40 -15.36
CA GLN A 32 -7.65 9.05 -15.87
C GLN A 32 -8.40 8.21 -14.84
N SER A 33 -9.15 7.22 -15.29
CA SER A 33 -9.90 6.36 -14.39
C SER A 33 -9.72 4.89 -14.71
N LEU A 34 -9.76 4.07 -13.66
CA LEU A 34 -9.84 2.63 -13.73
C LEU A 34 -11.03 2.20 -12.88
N LYS A 35 -11.99 1.53 -13.50
CA LYS A 35 -13.19 1.01 -12.83
C LYS A 35 -13.21 -0.50 -12.93
N LEU A 36 -13.35 -1.14 -11.79
CA LEU A 36 -13.55 -2.57 -11.63
C LEU A 36 -15.00 -2.83 -11.25
N TRP A 37 -15.60 -3.90 -11.74
CA TRP A 37 -16.90 -4.38 -11.25
C TRP A 37 -16.94 -5.91 -11.21
N TRP A 38 -17.69 -6.42 -10.24
CA TRP A 38 -17.89 -7.85 -10.03
C TRP A 38 -19.22 -8.09 -9.32
N TRP A 39 -19.71 -9.32 -9.38
CA TRP A 39 -20.91 -9.73 -8.67
C TRP A 39 -20.51 -10.52 -7.43
N PRO A 40 -20.87 -10.08 -6.22
CA PRO A 40 -20.64 -10.90 -5.04
C PRO A 40 -21.60 -12.10 -5.04
N SER A 41 -21.21 -13.18 -4.35
CA SER A 41 -21.98 -14.43 -4.34
C SER A 41 -23.39 -14.22 -3.81
N GLY A 42 -24.40 -14.53 -4.63
CA GLY A 42 -25.82 -14.39 -4.27
C GLY A 42 -26.42 -13.00 -4.50
N SER A 43 -25.69 -12.07 -5.13
CA SER A 43 -26.24 -10.78 -5.55
C SER A 43 -26.50 -10.75 -7.06
N THR A 44 -27.63 -10.15 -7.46
CA THR A 44 -27.93 -9.78 -8.85
C THR A 44 -27.36 -8.41 -9.22
N VAL A 45 -26.95 -7.62 -8.23
CA VAL A 45 -26.36 -6.29 -8.39
C VAL A 45 -24.84 -6.37 -8.34
N SER A 46 -24.17 -5.77 -9.33
CA SER A 46 -22.71 -5.67 -9.38
C SER A 46 -22.20 -4.63 -8.40
N TRP A 47 -21.16 -4.97 -7.66
CA TRP A 47 -20.34 -4.00 -6.93
C TRP A 47 -19.33 -3.36 -7.87
N ASN A 48 -18.91 -2.14 -7.58
CA ASN A 48 -17.88 -1.47 -8.34
C ASN A 48 -16.86 -0.76 -7.45
N LEU A 49 -15.62 -0.75 -7.92
CA LEU A 49 -14.50 -0.05 -7.30
C LEU A 49 -13.84 0.82 -8.36
N SER A 50 -13.82 2.13 -8.15
CA SER A 50 -13.31 3.11 -9.08
C SER A 50 -12.10 3.81 -8.50
N PHE A 51 -11.06 3.96 -9.31
CA PHE A 51 -9.83 4.69 -9.03
C PHE A 51 -9.72 5.84 -10.00
N GLU A 52 -9.47 7.05 -9.50
CA GLU A 52 -9.26 8.24 -10.32
C GLU A 52 -7.86 8.81 -10.09
N PHE A 53 -7.12 8.91 -11.17
CA PHE A 53 -5.77 9.47 -11.21
C PHE A 53 -5.84 10.90 -11.73
N LYS A 54 -5.12 11.80 -11.07
CA LYS A 54 -5.06 13.22 -11.43
C LYS A 54 -3.65 13.61 -11.84
N ASN A 55 -3.53 14.30 -12.97
CA ASN A 55 -2.30 14.93 -13.42
C ASN A 55 -2.11 16.26 -12.69
N LEU A 56 -0.92 16.48 -12.13
CA LEU A 56 -0.56 17.68 -11.40
C LEU A 56 0.37 18.53 -12.27
N SER A 57 0.20 19.85 -12.21
CA SER A 57 1.06 20.81 -12.90
C SER A 57 2.54 20.73 -12.49
N SER A 58 2.85 20.06 -11.38
CA SER A 58 4.21 19.80 -10.90
C SER A 58 4.94 18.66 -11.63
N GLY A 59 4.36 18.10 -12.69
CA GLY A 59 4.94 16.95 -13.41
C GLY A 59 4.81 15.63 -12.66
N HIS A 60 3.80 15.53 -11.79
CA HIS A 60 3.49 14.33 -11.02
C HIS A 60 2.04 13.92 -11.26
N PHE A 61 1.72 12.66 -11.02
CA PHE A 61 0.35 12.20 -10.90
C PHE A 61 0.07 11.67 -9.50
N ARG A 62 -1.20 11.63 -9.12
CA ARG A 62 -1.64 11.01 -7.87
C ARG A 62 -2.92 10.21 -8.05
N LEU A 63 -3.09 9.17 -7.24
CA LEU A 63 -4.39 8.54 -7.04
C LEU A 63 -5.20 9.44 -6.09
N GLU A 64 -6.16 10.16 -6.67
CA GLU A 64 -6.90 11.25 -6.03
C GLU A 64 -8.14 10.74 -5.30
N LEU A 65 -8.91 9.93 -5.99
CA LEU A 65 -10.22 9.48 -5.53
C LEU A 65 -10.29 7.96 -5.68
N VAL A 66 -10.74 7.32 -4.61
CA VAL A 66 -11.19 5.93 -4.65
C VAL A 66 -12.63 5.90 -4.20
N GLU A 67 -13.46 5.19 -4.95
CA GLU A 67 -14.89 5.07 -4.68
C GLU A 67 -15.33 3.62 -4.78
N PHE A 68 -16.15 3.18 -3.84
CA PHE A 68 -16.70 1.85 -3.79
C PHE A 68 -18.23 1.91 -3.68
N ASN A 69 -18.91 1.31 -4.65
CA ASN A 69 -20.35 1.15 -4.63
C ASN A 69 -20.68 -0.32 -4.38
N TYR A 70 -21.49 -0.57 -3.37
CA TYR A 70 -21.84 -1.91 -2.92
C TYR A 70 -23.28 -1.95 -2.42
N THR A 71 -23.79 -3.17 -2.30
CA THR A 71 -25.10 -3.46 -1.73
C THR A 71 -24.90 -4.34 -0.50
N LEU A 72 -25.79 -4.20 0.46
CA LEU A 72 -25.90 -5.15 1.55
C LEU A 72 -26.86 -6.27 1.11
N THR A 73 -26.59 -7.49 1.57
CA THR A 73 -27.46 -8.65 1.33
C THR A 73 -27.45 -9.50 2.59
N GLU A 74 -28.59 -10.08 2.96
CA GLU A 74 -28.72 -10.96 4.13
C GLU A 74 -27.70 -12.10 4.13
N ARG A 75 -27.29 -12.59 2.95
CA ARG A 75 -26.29 -13.65 2.83
C ARG A 75 -24.88 -13.20 3.24
N LEU A 76 -24.52 -11.94 2.96
CA LEU A 76 -23.19 -11.39 3.24
C LEU A 76 -23.14 -10.70 4.61
N PHE A 77 -24.29 -10.24 5.09
CA PHE A 77 -24.49 -9.52 6.32
C PHE A 77 -25.85 -9.96 6.91
N PRO A 78 -25.93 -11.14 7.55
CA PRO A 78 -27.10 -11.52 8.33
C PRO A 78 -27.43 -10.39 9.31
N ASP A 79 -28.72 -10.15 9.54
CA ASP A 79 -29.27 -9.02 10.30
C ASP A 79 -29.44 -7.68 9.53
N THR A 80 -29.15 -7.64 8.22
CA THR A 80 -29.53 -6.50 7.37
C THR A 80 -30.76 -6.78 6.51
N ASN A 81 -31.75 -5.88 6.56
CA ASN A 81 -32.82 -5.82 5.56
C ASN A 81 -32.52 -4.76 4.48
N ASP A 82 -31.35 -4.13 4.54
CA ASP A 82 -30.93 -3.11 3.57
C ASP A 82 -30.48 -3.77 2.27
N THR A 83 -31.17 -3.42 1.19
CA THR A 83 -30.87 -3.87 -0.18
C THR A 83 -30.48 -2.71 -1.09
N THR A 84 -30.32 -1.51 -0.51
CA THR A 84 -30.01 -0.30 -1.26
C THR A 84 -28.53 -0.25 -1.66
N LEU A 85 -28.24 0.59 -2.66
CA LEU A 85 -26.88 0.84 -3.10
C LEU A 85 -26.22 1.85 -2.16
N HIS A 86 -25.17 1.43 -1.49
CA HIS A 86 -24.29 2.27 -0.69
C HIS A 86 -23.10 2.73 -1.51
N ARG A 87 -22.59 3.91 -1.16
CA ARG A 87 -21.47 4.56 -1.83
C ARG A 87 -20.56 5.19 -0.79
N VAL A 88 -19.33 4.70 -0.75
CA VAL A 88 -18.27 5.20 0.11
C VAL A 88 -17.08 5.60 -0.74
N TYR A 89 -16.32 6.60 -0.30
CA TYR A 89 -15.21 7.15 -1.04
C TYR A 89 -14.07 7.60 -0.12
N ARG A 90 -12.92 7.85 -0.71
CA ARG A 90 -11.84 8.61 -0.10
C ARG A 90 -11.31 9.58 -1.14
N ASN A 91 -11.58 10.86 -0.92
CA ASN A 91 -11.04 11.97 -1.70
C ASN A 91 -9.79 12.52 -1.02
N ALA A 92 -8.73 11.73 -1.04
CA ALA A 92 -7.44 12.09 -0.49
C ALA A 92 -6.35 11.32 -1.22
N SER A 93 -5.19 11.97 -1.42
CA SER A 93 -4.06 11.34 -2.08
C SER A 93 -3.72 10.01 -1.42
N TYR A 94 -3.75 8.92 -2.19
CA TYR A 94 -3.25 7.61 -1.76
C TYR A 94 -1.75 7.52 -1.94
N PHE A 95 -1.25 8.04 -3.07
CA PHE A 95 0.16 8.18 -3.36
C PHE A 95 0.36 9.24 -4.44
N THR A 96 1.58 9.76 -4.53
CA THR A 96 2.03 10.65 -5.60
C THR A 96 3.24 10.03 -6.28
N CYS A 97 3.31 10.10 -7.61
CA CYS A 97 4.38 9.55 -8.41
C CYS A 97 4.77 10.52 -9.54
N PRO A 98 6.05 10.73 -9.85
CA PRO A 98 6.47 11.55 -10.99
C PRO A 98 5.98 10.97 -12.33
N LEU A 99 5.66 11.83 -13.29
CA LEU A 99 5.36 11.41 -14.66
C LEU A 99 6.60 10.72 -15.29
N GLY A 100 6.35 9.72 -16.15
CA GLY A 100 7.42 8.92 -16.77
C GLY A 100 8.03 7.85 -15.85
N ARG A 101 7.44 7.63 -14.67
CA ARG A 101 7.75 6.54 -13.75
C ARG A 101 6.47 5.82 -13.36
N TYR A 102 6.59 4.57 -12.96
CA TYR A 102 5.49 3.82 -12.38
C TYR A 102 5.62 3.75 -10.87
N PHE A 103 4.49 3.84 -10.17
CA PHE A 103 4.43 3.64 -8.74
C PHE A 103 4.55 2.15 -8.41
N LYS A 104 5.34 1.79 -7.40
CA LYS A 104 5.51 0.42 -6.92
C LYS A 104 5.42 0.40 -5.39
N CYS A 105 4.56 -0.45 -4.85
CA CYS A 105 4.44 -0.61 -3.40
C CYS A 105 4.03 -2.04 -3.05
N MET A 106 4.89 -2.77 -2.36
CA MET A 106 4.64 -4.15 -1.93
C MET A 106 3.87 -4.19 -0.60
N ALA A 107 4.14 -3.23 0.29
CA ALA A 107 3.53 -3.10 1.59
C ALA A 107 2.00 -3.01 1.51
N LYS A 108 1.34 -3.58 2.52
CA LYS A 108 -0.11 -3.51 2.67
C LYS A 108 -0.51 -2.10 3.12
N GLN A 109 -1.41 -1.48 2.38
CA GLN A 109 -1.97 -0.17 2.69
C GLN A 109 -3.47 -0.32 2.94
N THR A 110 -3.91 -0.06 4.18
CA THR A 110 -5.31 -0.11 4.58
C THR A 110 -5.83 1.29 4.81
N ASN A 111 -6.91 1.68 4.15
CA ASN A 111 -7.54 2.99 4.31
C ASN A 111 -9.05 2.82 4.54
N ALA A 112 -9.60 3.61 5.45
CA ALA A 112 -11.05 3.73 5.60
C ALA A 112 -11.64 4.53 4.44
N LEU A 113 -12.78 4.07 3.93
CA LEU A 113 -13.64 4.81 3.00
C LEU A 113 -14.78 5.41 3.80
N THR A 114 -15.08 6.68 3.57
CA THR A 114 -16.14 7.40 4.27
C THR A 114 -17.34 7.58 3.38
N LYS A 115 -18.47 7.93 3.98
CA LYS A 115 -19.70 8.24 3.25
C LYS A 115 -19.50 9.44 2.31
N VAL A 116 -20.04 9.37 1.10
CA VAL A 116 -20.01 10.50 0.18
C VAL A 116 -20.90 11.65 0.66
N PRO A 117 -20.53 12.93 0.41
CA PRO A 117 -21.28 14.10 0.92
C PRO A 117 -22.73 14.19 0.43
N SER A 118 -23.04 13.54 -0.70
CA SER A 118 -24.38 13.52 -1.27
C SER A 118 -25.36 12.60 -0.53
N VAL A 119 -24.90 11.75 0.38
CA VAL A 119 -25.79 10.87 1.16
C VAL A 119 -26.13 11.56 2.49
N PRO A 120 -27.42 11.72 2.85
CA PRO A 120 -27.83 12.40 4.10
C PRO A 120 -27.37 11.67 5.36
N ASP A 121 -26.90 12.38 6.38
CA ASP A 121 -26.36 11.84 7.66
C ASP A 121 -27.29 10.88 8.40
N THR A 122 -28.60 10.96 8.16
CA THR A 122 -29.61 10.03 8.70
C THR A 122 -29.43 8.59 8.21
N ILE A 123 -28.77 8.38 7.07
CA ILE A 123 -28.46 7.04 6.54
C ILE A 123 -27.18 6.53 7.20
N ILE A 124 -27.33 5.50 8.04
CA ILE A 124 -26.20 4.79 8.66
C ILE A 124 -25.61 3.83 7.62
N GLN A 125 -24.31 3.93 7.37
CA GLN A 125 -23.57 3.01 6.50
C GLN A 125 -22.51 2.27 7.33
N PRO A 126 -22.20 1.01 7.01
CA PRO A 126 -21.15 0.28 7.70
C PRO A 126 -19.76 0.88 7.40
N GLU A 127 -18.82 0.62 8.30
CA GLU A 127 -17.42 0.99 8.08
C GLU A 127 -16.80 0.12 6.98
N VAL A 128 -16.22 0.76 5.97
CA VAL A 128 -15.56 0.08 4.86
C VAL A 128 -14.07 0.40 4.87
N TYR A 129 -13.25 -0.65 4.84
CA TYR A 129 -11.80 -0.54 4.75
C TYR A 129 -11.31 -1.17 3.45
N LEU A 130 -10.56 -0.40 2.68
CA LEU A 130 -9.89 -0.89 1.47
C LEU A 130 -8.43 -1.17 1.78
N THR A 131 -8.03 -2.42 1.57
CA THR A 131 -6.63 -2.86 1.69
C THR A 131 -6.07 -3.16 0.31
N ILE A 132 -4.97 -2.50 -0.06
CA ILE A 132 -4.26 -2.73 -1.32
C ILE A 132 -2.81 -3.12 -1.01
N SER A 133 -2.24 -4.05 -1.77
CA SER A 133 -0.87 -4.52 -1.59
C SER A 133 -0.30 -5.01 -2.91
N ASN A 134 1.03 -5.13 -3.03
CA ASN A 134 1.69 -5.57 -4.27
C ASN A 134 1.28 -4.74 -5.50
N GLN A 135 1.20 -3.43 -5.33
CA GLN A 135 0.86 -2.47 -6.36
C GLN A 135 2.00 -2.29 -7.37
N LYS A 136 1.68 -2.19 -8.66
CA LYS A 136 2.49 -1.52 -9.68
C LYS A 136 1.57 -0.75 -10.61
N VAL A 137 1.59 0.59 -10.59
CA VAL A 137 0.60 1.44 -11.28
C VAL A 137 1.30 2.51 -12.09
N GLU A 138 0.90 2.71 -13.34
CA GLU A 138 1.44 3.77 -14.21
C GLU A 138 0.28 4.51 -14.90
N ALA A 139 -0.03 5.72 -14.44
CA ALA A 139 -1.04 6.58 -15.03
C ALA A 139 -0.36 7.72 -15.80
N PHE A 140 -1.03 8.21 -16.84
CA PHE A 140 -0.52 9.18 -17.82
C PHE A 140 0.68 8.69 -18.65
N ARG A 141 0.67 7.39 -18.98
CA ARG A 141 1.63 6.79 -19.91
C ARG A 141 1.61 7.51 -21.26
N SER A 142 2.81 7.77 -21.79
CA SER A 142 3.05 8.39 -23.11
C SER A 142 3.53 7.39 -24.17
N SER A 143 3.72 6.13 -23.81
CA SER A 143 4.23 5.05 -24.66
C SER A 143 3.12 4.05 -25.01
N GLU A 144 3.20 3.45 -26.20
CA GLU A 144 2.33 2.35 -26.63
C GLU A 144 2.79 0.98 -26.06
N ALA A 145 3.92 0.94 -25.34
CA ALA A 145 4.43 -0.30 -24.74
C ALA A 145 3.44 -0.88 -23.73
N LEU A 146 3.30 -2.22 -23.75
CA LEU A 146 2.43 -2.95 -22.83
C LEU A 146 3.05 -3.14 -21.44
N ASP A 147 4.37 -3.11 -21.36
CA ASP A 147 5.11 -3.17 -20.09
C ASP A 147 5.17 -1.80 -19.40
N PHE A 148 5.44 -1.82 -18.09
CA PHE A 148 5.71 -0.60 -17.32
C PHE A 148 6.92 0.14 -17.88
N VAL A 149 6.77 1.45 -18.08
CA VAL A 149 7.76 2.32 -18.70
C VAL A 149 8.45 3.18 -17.63
N GLY A 150 9.76 3.34 -17.80
CA GLY A 150 10.58 4.11 -16.87
C GLY A 150 10.97 3.32 -15.61
N SER A 151 11.46 4.05 -14.60
CA SER A 151 11.98 3.44 -13.37
C SER A 151 10.92 3.43 -12.27
N ALA A 152 10.92 2.37 -11.44
CA ALA A 152 10.01 2.27 -10.30
C ALA A 152 10.18 3.45 -9.34
N TYR A 153 9.07 4.02 -8.88
CA TYR A 153 9.01 4.94 -7.75
C TYR A 153 8.41 4.19 -6.56
N GLU A 154 9.26 3.85 -5.60
CA GLU A 154 8.90 2.99 -4.47
C GLU A 154 8.25 3.78 -3.33
N CYS A 155 7.26 3.17 -2.68
CA CYS A 155 6.61 3.78 -1.52
C CYS A 155 7.51 3.74 -0.28
N SER A 156 7.35 4.71 0.62
CA SER A 156 8.08 4.74 1.90
C SER A 156 7.75 3.55 2.81
N ALA A 157 6.57 2.94 2.65
CA ALA A 157 6.17 1.77 3.42
C ALA A 157 6.98 0.50 3.07
N ASP A 158 7.60 0.45 1.89
CA ASP A 158 8.53 -0.62 1.50
C ASP A 158 9.93 -0.40 2.08
N TYR A 159 10.21 0.79 2.63
CA TYR A 159 11.51 1.11 3.20
C TYR A 159 11.75 0.29 4.47
N VAL A 160 12.53 -0.78 4.32
CA VAL A 160 13.15 -1.46 5.46
C VAL A 160 14.45 -0.72 5.75
N PRO A 161 14.63 -0.12 6.93
CA PRO A 161 15.91 0.52 7.27
C PRO A 161 17.02 -0.50 7.09
N ASN A 162 17.96 -0.19 6.20
CA ASN A 162 19.05 -1.08 5.88
C ASN A 162 19.83 -1.37 7.16
N LYS A 163 19.67 -2.59 7.71
CA LYS A 163 20.45 -3.08 8.86
C LYS A 163 21.97 -3.04 8.59
N ILE A 164 22.36 -2.79 7.35
CA ILE A 164 23.75 -2.64 6.90
C ILE A 164 24.50 -1.56 7.68
N VAL A 165 23.87 -0.43 8.02
CA VAL A 165 24.56 0.66 8.74
C VAL A 165 24.96 0.23 10.15
N PRO A 166 24.05 -0.24 11.03
CA PRO A 166 24.45 -0.72 12.35
C PRO A 166 25.37 -1.96 12.30
N ILE A 167 25.25 -2.82 11.28
CA ILE A 167 26.15 -3.98 11.11
C ILE A 167 27.58 -3.52 10.79
N VAL A 168 27.75 -2.60 9.84
CA VAL A 168 29.07 -2.07 9.44
C VAL A 168 29.72 -1.33 10.61
N VAL A 169 28.94 -0.53 11.34
CA VAL A 169 29.43 0.15 12.56
C VAL A 169 29.87 -0.86 13.62
N GLY A 170 29.12 -1.95 13.81
CA GLY A 170 29.48 -3.02 14.73
C GLY A 170 30.81 -3.71 14.37
N ILE A 171 31.01 -4.04 13.10
CA ILE A 171 32.25 -4.68 12.62
C ILE A 171 33.45 -3.74 12.78
N ALA A 172 33.31 -2.46 12.40
CA ALA A 172 34.37 -1.47 12.53
C ALA A 172 34.82 -1.29 13.99
N LEU A 173 33.87 -1.20 14.92
CA LEU A 173 34.16 -1.12 16.36
C LEU A 173 34.85 -2.39 16.87
N GLY A 174 34.40 -3.58 16.47
CA GLY A 174 35.02 -4.85 16.85
C GLY A 174 36.47 -4.96 16.38
N CYS A 175 36.74 -4.62 15.11
CA CYS A 175 38.10 -4.62 14.57
C CYS A 175 39.01 -3.64 15.31
N MET A 176 38.54 -2.43 15.63
CA MET A 176 39.32 -1.44 16.38
C MET A 176 39.72 -1.95 17.77
N ILE A 177 38.80 -2.60 18.48
CA ILE A 177 39.07 -3.18 19.81
C ILE A 177 40.10 -4.31 19.70
N ILE A 178 39.97 -5.21 18.73
CA ILE A 178 40.92 -6.32 18.52
C ILE A 178 42.33 -5.78 18.26
N VAL A 179 42.46 -4.77 17.38
CA VAL A 179 43.75 -4.13 17.11
C VAL A 179 44.32 -3.49 18.37
N ALA A 180 43.52 -2.75 19.13
CA ALA A 180 43.96 -2.15 20.39
C ALA A 180 44.45 -3.21 21.40
N LEU A 181 43.74 -4.33 21.52
CA LEU A 181 44.13 -5.44 22.40
C LEU A 181 45.45 -6.10 21.96
N ILE A 182 45.63 -6.35 20.65
CA ILE A 182 46.88 -6.92 20.12
C ILE A 182 48.06 -5.99 20.42
N THR A 183 47.91 -4.69 20.15
CA THR A 183 48.97 -3.70 20.42
C THR A 183 49.29 -3.60 21.91
N PHE A 184 48.26 -3.63 22.78
CA PHE A 184 48.43 -3.63 24.22
C PHE A 184 49.18 -4.87 24.73
N ILE A 185 48.83 -6.06 24.24
CA ILE A 185 49.49 -7.32 24.63
C ILE A 185 50.97 -7.32 24.20
N ILE A 186 51.29 -6.86 22.99
CA ILE A 186 52.69 -6.78 22.54
C ILE A 186 53.46 -5.75 23.37
N GLY A 187 52.87 -4.58 23.64
CA GLY A 187 53.47 -3.54 24.45
C GLY A 187 53.71 -3.95 25.91
N SER A 188 52.76 -4.67 26.51
CA SER A 188 52.89 -5.17 27.89
C SER A 188 53.93 -6.26 28.02
N ARG A 189 54.03 -7.19 27.05
CA ARG A 189 55.10 -8.21 27.01
C ARG A 189 56.49 -7.59 26.97
N ARG A 190 56.68 -6.48 26.24
CA ARG A 190 57.96 -5.76 26.20
C ARG A 190 58.29 -5.08 27.54
N ARG A 191 57.29 -4.55 28.26
CA ARG A 191 57.50 -3.93 29.58
C ARG A 191 57.86 -4.94 30.67
N GLN A 192 57.34 -6.17 30.62
CA GLN A 192 57.69 -7.20 31.61
C GLN A 192 59.09 -7.79 31.41
N ALA A 193 59.61 -7.82 30.17
CA ALA A 193 60.98 -8.27 29.91
C ALA A 193 62.06 -7.32 30.46
N GLY A 194 61.73 -6.06 30.76
CA GLY A 194 62.66 -5.07 31.32
C GLY A 194 62.74 -5.04 32.86
N TYR A 195 61.98 -5.88 33.57
CA TYR A 195 62.00 -5.95 35.04
C TYR A 195 62.89 -7.07 35.61
N HIS A 196 63.57 -7.83 34.75
CA HIS A 196 64.51 -8.90 35.13
C HIS A 196 65.99 -8.47 35.11
N GLU A 197 66.29 -7.17 35.17
CA GLU A 197 67.65 -6.66 35.38
C GLU A 197 67.69 -5.49 36.37
N LEU A 198 67.21 -5.74 37.60
CA LEU A 198 67.57 -4.96 38.79
C LEU A 198 67.97 -5.93 39.92
#